data_AF-A0A7L0Y1P1-F1
#
_entry.id   AF-A0A7L0Y1P1-F1
#
_cell.length_a   1.000
_cell.length_b   1.000
_cell.length_c   1.000
_cell.angle_alpha   90.00
_cell.angle_beta   90.00
_cell.angle_gamma   90.00
#
_symmetry.space_group_name_H-M   'P 1'
#
loop_
_entity.id
_entity.type
_entity.pdbx_description
1 polymer ?
#
loop_
_entity_poly.entity_id
_entity_poly.type
_entity_poly.pdbx_seq_one_letter_code
_entity_poly.pdbx_strand_id
1 'polypeptide(L)' 'GHRVSVWDLLHSQYIPEENRRELLELYEAGELTLEQVKTVVTTIVTKAAAARAEQTSPVGGPEAEPTSTEAEPTPLHGD' A
#
# COMPACT_ATOMS: atom_id res chain seq x y z
N GLY A 1 -7.08 9.17 15.60
CA GLY A 1 -6.74 7.87 15.00
C GLY A 1 -7.99 7.05 14.86
N HIS A 2 -8.36 6.64 13.66
CA HIS A 2 -9.58 5.89 13.42
C HIS A 2 -9.34 4.41 13.78
N ARG A 3 -10.09 3.90 14.78
CA ARG A 3 -10.20 2.45 15.00
C ARG A 3 -11.13 1.91 13.92
N VAL A 4 -10.55 1.42 12.83
CA VAL A 4 -11.29 0.65 11.83
C VAL A 4 -11.44 -0.78 12.34
N SER A 5 -12.68 -1.27 12.35
CA SER A 5 -13.00 -2.65 12.71
C SER A 5 -12.82 -3.56 11.51
N VAL A 6 -12.53 -4.84 11.73
CA VAL A 6 -12.45 -5.86 10.65
C VAL A 6 -13.74 -5.89 9.83
N TRP A 7 -14.88 -5.74 10.50
CA TRP A 7 -16.20 -5.63 9.87
C TRP A 7 -16.34 -4.40 8.97
N ASP A 8 -15.79 -3.26 9.41
CA ASP A 8 -15.79 -2.01 8.65
C ASP A 8 -14.96 -2.15 7.36
N LEU A 9 -13.81 -2.83 7.45
CA LEU A 9 -12.96 -3.16 6.30
C LEU A 9 -13.65 -4.11 5.30
N LEU A 10 -14.39 -5.12 5.79
CA LEU A 10 -15.18 -6.04 4.96
C LEU A 10 -16.27 -5.33 4.16
N HIS A 11 -16.81 -4.24 4.71
CA HIS A 11 -17.89 -3.47 4.10
C HIS A 11 -17.36 -2.31 3.25
N SER A 12 -16.06 -2.03 3.37
CA SER A 12 -15.39 -0.98 2.63
C SER A 12 -15.00 -1.45 1.24
N GLN A 13 -14.73 -0.50 0.35
CA GLN A 13 -14.32 -0.75 -1.04
C GLN A 13 -12.98 -1.52 -1.17
N TYR A 14 -12.33 -1.84 -0.06
CA TYR A 14 -11.10 -2.65 -0.02
C TYR A 14 -11.36 -4.13 -0.26
N ILE A 15 -12.53 -4.64 0.13
CA ILE A 15 -12.86 -6.06 -0.02
C ILE A 15 -13.99 -6.18 -1.06
N PRO A 16 -13.74 -6.84 -2.20
CA PRO A 16 -14.78 -7.07 -3.19
C PRO A 16 -15.84 -8.03 -2.62
N GLU A 17 -17.06 -7.91 -3.14
CA GLU A 17 -18.21 -8.68 -2.66
C GLU A 17 -17.98 -10.20 -2.71
N GLU A 18 -17.27 -10.69 -3.74
CA GLU A 18 -16.94 -12.11 -3.90
C GLU A 18 -16.09 -12.64 -2.74
N ASN A 19 -15.00 -11.97 -2.39
CA ASN A 19 -14.16 -12.34 -1.25
C ASN A 19 -14.94 -12.29 0.07
N ARG A 20 -15.87 -11.35 0.22
CA ARG A 20 -16.72 -11.25 1.40
C ARG A 20 -17.69 -12.42 1.51
N ARG A 21 -18.31 -12.79 0.39
CA ARG A 21 -19.24 -13.93 0.33
C ARG A 21 -18.52 -15.23 0.67
N GLU A 22 -17.36 -15.46 0.06
CA GLU A 22 -16.56 -16.67 0.29
C GLU A 22 -16.07 -16.75 1.76
N LEU A 23 -15.62 -15.64 2.33
CA LEU A 23 -15.26 -15.55 3.75
C LEU A 23 -16.42 -15.91 4.69
N LEU A 24 -17.63 -15.43 4.38
CA LEU A 24 -18.83 -15.71 5.17
C LEU A 24 -19.27 -17.18 5.02
N GLU A 25 -19.28 -17.71 3.80
CA GLU A 25 -19.63 -19.11 3.54
C GLU A 25 -18.69 -20.07 4.28
N LEU A 26 -17.38 -19.82 4.22
CA LEU A 26 -16.38 -20.64 4.93
C LEU A 26 -16.47 -20.48 6.45
N TYR A 27 -16.81 -19.28 6.95
CA TYR A 27 -17.01 -19.05 8.38
C TYR A 27 -18.27 -19.75 8.90
N GLU A 28 -19.38 -19.66 8.17
CA GLU A 28 -20.63 -20.36 8.49
C GLU A 28 -20.48 -21.89 8.36
N ALA A 29 -19.69 -22.36 7.41
CA ALA A 29 -19.31 -23.77 7.30
C ALA A 29 -18.37 -24.25 8.43
N GLY A 30 -17.81 -23.32 9.21
CA GLY A 30 -16.84 -23.63 10.26
C GLY A 30 -15.45 -24.01 9.74
N GLU A 31 -15.20 -23.84 8.44
CA GLU A 31 -13.89 -24.07 7.82
C GLU A 31 -12.93 -22.91 8.11
N LEU A 32 -13.45 -21.71 8.34
CA LEU A 32 -12.67 -20.53 8.69
C LEU A 32 -12.87 -20.12 10.16
N THR A 33 -11.75 -19.91 10.85
CA THR A 33 -11.74 -19.31 12.19
C THR A 33 -11.63 -17.78 12.14
N LEU A 34 -12.02 -17.09 13.21
CA LEU A 34 -11.96 -15.62 13.30
C LEU A 34 -10.54 -15.05 13.03
N GLU A 35 -9.50 -15.76 13.47
CA GLU A 35 -8.10 -15.36 13.21
C GLU A 35 -7.74 -15.46 11.73
N GLN A 36 -8.23 -16.50 11.05
CA GLN A 36 -8.02 -16.64 9.62
C GLN A 36 -8.82 -15.62 8.82
N VAL A 37 -10.06 -15.31 9.22
CA VAL A 37 -10.84 -14.20 8.62
C VAL A 37 -10.05 -12.89 8.72
N LYS A 38 -9.48 -12.58 9.89
CA LYS A 38 -8.60 -11.41 10.07
C LYS A 38 -7.40 -11.42 9.12
N THR A 39 -6.77 -12.58 8.96
CA THR A 39 -5.60 -12.75 8.09
C THR A 39 -5.98 -12.48 6.64
N VAL A 40 -7.03 -13.12 6.15
CA VAL A 40 -7.53 -12.96 4.76
C VAL A 40 -7.90 -11.50 4.50
N VAL A 41 -8.67 -10.87 5.39
CA VAL A 41 -9.04 -9.44 5.27
C VAL A 41 -7.79 -8.55 5.19
N THR A 42 -6.80 -8.79 6.04
CA THR A 42 -5.54 -8.03 6.04
C THR A 42 -4.77 -8.24 4.74
N THR A 43 -4.71 -9.47 4.22
CA THR A 43 -4.07 -9.78 2.95
C THR A 43 -4.74 -9.07 1.78
N ILE A 44 -6.07 -9.05 1.72
CA ILE A 44 -6.82 -8.39 0.65
C ILE A 44 -6.56 -6.88 0.68
N VAL A 45 -6.68 -6.25 1.85
CA VAL A 45 -6.40 -4.81 2.03
C VAL A 45 -4.96 -4.47 1.65
N THR A 46 -3.99 -5.32 2.04
CA THR A 46 -2.58 -5.11 1.73
C THR A 46 -2.31 -5.21 0.22
N LYS A 47 -2.90 -6.20 -0.45
CA LYS A 47 -2.82 -6.34 -1.92
C LYS A 47 -3.47 -5.16 -2.63
N ALA A 48 -4.64 -4.71 -2.17
CA ALA A 48 -5.33 -3.56 -2.75
C ALA A 48 -4.53 -2.26 -2.56
N ALA A 49 -3.88 -2.08 -1.40
CA ALA A 49 -3.01 -0.94 -1.14
C ALA A 49 -1.75 -0.97 -2.04
N ALA A 50 -1.12 -2.14 -2.20
CA ALA A 50 0.03 -2.32 -3.08
C ALA A 50 -0.34 -2.04 -4.55
N ALA A 51 -1.44 -2.60 -5.04
CA ALA A 51 -1.91 -2.37 -6.41
C ALA A 51 -2.24 -0.89 -6.69
N ARG A 52 -2.66 -0.13 -5.67
CA ARG A 52 -2.85 1.32 -5.78
C ARG A 52 -1.54 2.10 -5.79
N ALA A 53 -0.54 1.66 -5.03
CA ALA A 53 0.80 2.28 -5.02
C ALA A 53 1.52 2.07 -6.36
N GLU A 54 1.25 0.97 -7.06
CA GLU A 54 1.85 0.67 -8.36
C GLU A 54 1.16 1.40 -9.54
N GLN A 55 -0.13 1.73 -9.42
CA GLN A 55 -0.86 2.51 -10.43
C GLN A 55 -0.67 4.02 -10.31
N THR A 56 -0.09 4.49 -9.21
CA THR A 56 0.53 5.81 -9.18
C THR A 56 1.96 5.63 -9.68
N SER A 57 2.20 5.94 -10.95
CA SER A 57 3.55 6.07 -11.48
C SER A 57 4.43 6.84 -10.49
N PRO A 58 5.68 6.43 -10.23
CA PRO A 58 6.63 7.29 -9.54
C PRO A 58 6.97 8.41 -10.51
N VAL A 59 6.18 9.49 -10.52
CA VAL A 59 6.73 10.79 -10.92
C VAL A 59 7.61 11.22 -9.76
N GLY A 60 8.92 10.98 -9.94
CA GLY A 60 9.96 11.36 -9.00
C GLY A 60 10.75 10.14 -8.51
N GLY A 61 11.58 9.58 -9.39
CA GLY A 61 12.63 8.67 -8.95
C GLY A 61 13.56 9.37 -7.95
N PRO A 62 14.18 8.64 -7.01
CA PRO A 62 15.45 9.08 -6.50
C PRO A 62 16.44 8.85 -7.65
N GLU A 63 16.65 9.86 -8.50
CA GLU A 63 17.91 9.97 -9.21
C GLU A 63 18.96 10.31 -8.15
N ALA A 64 19.30 9.30 -7.35
CA ALA A 64 20.67 9.19 -6.94
C ALA A 64 21.42 8.94 -8.25
N GLU A 65 22.28 9.87 -8.65
CA GLU A 65 23.69 9.57 -8.48
C GLU A 65 24.56 10.82 -8.26
N PRO A 66 25.56 10.70 -7.38
CA PRO A 66 26.54 11.71 -7.04
C PRO A 66 27.71 11.70 -8.02
N THR A 67 28.51 12.77 -7.98
CA THR A 67 29.85 12.95 -8.59
C THR A 67 29.91 13.13 -10.11
N SER A 68 29.97 14.41 -10.52
CA SER A 68 31.03 14.83 -11.43
C SER A 68 31.85 15.89 -10.72
N THR A 69 33.08 15.49 -10.39
CA THR A 69 34.21 16.39 -10.19
C THR A 69 34.32 17.33 -11.40
N GLU A 70 34.77 18.55 -11.17
CA GLU A 70 35.79 19.26 -11.95
C GLU A 70 35.51 20.77 -12.07
N ALA A 71 36.34 21.52 -11.34
CA ALA A 71 36.81 22.89 -11.54
C ALA A 71 35.91 23.90 -12.28
N GLU A 72 35.48 24.95 -11.57
CA GLU A 72 36.10 26.29 -11.67
C GLU A 72 35.48 27.24 -10.62
N PRO A 73 36.22 27.75 -9.62
CA PRO A 73 35.84 28.99 -8.97
C PRO A 73 36.36 30.12 -9.85
N THR A 74 35.51 30.88 -10.54
CA THR A 74 35.94 32.15 -11.11
C THR A 74 36.01 33.19 -9.98
N PRO A 75 37.19 33.68 -9.57
CA PRO A 75 37.26 34.84 -8.69
C PRO A 75 37.11 36.07 -9.60
N LEU A 76 36.09 36.90 -9.37
CA LEU A 76 36.04 38.21 -9.99
C LEU A 76 35.99 39.27 -8.89
N HIS A 77 37.19 39.74 -8.59
CA HIS A 77 37.49 40.95 -7.85
C HIS A 77 37.41 42.16 -8.80
N GLY A 78 36.77 43.25 -8.36
CA GLY A 78 37.00 44.61 -8.84
C GLY A 78 35.86 45.26 -9.64
N ASP A 79 35.07 46.12 -8.99
CA ASP A 79 35.28 47.58 -8.98
C ASP A 79 34.72 48.17 -7.67
#